data_AF-A0A9E5IW14-F1
#
_entry.id   AF-A0A9E5IW14-F1
#
_cell.length_a   1.000
_cell.length_b   1.000
_cell.length_c   1.000
_cell.angle_alpha   90.00
_cell.angle_beta   90.00
_cell.angle_gamma   90.00
#
_symmetry.space_group_name_H-M   'P 1'
#
loop_
_entity.id
_entity.type
_entity.pdbx_description
1 polymer ?
#
loop_
_entity_poly.entity_id
_entity_poly.type
_entity_poly.pdbx_seq_one_letter_code
_entity_poly.pdbx_strand_id
1 'polypeptide(L)'
;MHNLLNLLAAIALLVWGTHTVRTGILRVLGASLREVLASSVKKPLWAFVSGVGVSSLLQSSTATCLIVSSFVGQGIFLTSTALIMMLGADVGTSLMALMFSFDLSWLSPLLIVVGVAVFVANQNNTLGRWGRVAIGLGLMTLALHLIVEATKPITQSYGMHVVLSVLPNDPVILILIGA
;
A
#
# COMPACT_ATOMS: atom_id res chain seq x y z
N MET A 1 -13.78 -15.76 -20.33
CA MET A 1 -12.35 -16.10 -20.10
C MET A 1 -11.44 -14.87 -20.16
N HIS A 2 -11.56 -13.98 -21.14
CA HIS A 2 -10.78 -12.74 -21.21
C HIS A 2 -10.86 -11.86 -19.93
N ASN A 3 -12.04 -11.71 -19.32
CA ASN A 3 -12.19 -10.90 -18.09
C ASN A 3 -11.43 -11.46 -16.87
N LEU A 4 -11.36 -12.79 -16.74
CA LEU A 4 -10.62 -13.43 -15.63
C LEU A 4 -9.11 -13.28 -15.82
N LEU A 5 -8.63 -13.44 -17.06
CA LEU A 5 -7.22 -13.20 -17.38
C LEU A 5 -6.82 -11.74 -17.16
N ASN A 6 -7.65 -10.78 -17.56
CA ASN A 6 -7.40 -9.36 -17.31
C ASN A 6 -7.35 -9.05 -15.82
N LEU A 7 -8.25 -9.64 -15.02
CA LEU A 7 -8.26 -9.47 -13.57
C LEU A 7 -7.02 -10.09 -12.92
N LEU A 8 -6.63 -11.31 -13.31
CA LEU A 8 -5.40 -11.95 -12.83
C LEU A 8 -4.15 -11.16 -13.22
N ALA A 9 -4.08 -10.64 -14.44
CA ALA A 9 -2.98 -9.79 -14.90
C ALA A 9 -2.91 -8.49 -14.09
N ALA A 10 -4.05 -7.85 -13.83
CA ALA A 10 -4.10 -6.64 -13.04
C ALA A 10 -3.68 -6.90 -11.57
N ILE A 11 -4.12 -8.01 -10.97
CA ILE A 11 -3.66 -8.41 -9.63
C ILE A 11 -2.14 -8.67 -9.64
N ALA A 12 -1.61 -9.37 -10.64
CA ALA A 12 -0.17 -9.62 -10.75
C ALA A 12 0.62 -8.30 -10.87
N LEU A 13 0.13 -7.34 -11.66
CA LEU A 13 0.71 -6.00 -11.76
C LEU A 13 0.67 -5.24 -10.44
N LEU A 14 -0.44 -5.33 -9.70
CA LEU A 14 -0.58 -4.71 -8.38
C LEU A 14 0.43 -5.29 -7.37
N VAL A 15 0.56 -6.62 -7.33
CA VAL A 15 1.53 -7.33 -6.47
C VAL A 15 2.97 -6.98 -6.87
N TRP A 16 3.28 -6.91 -8.16
CA TRP A 16 4.60 -6.49 -8.61
C TRP A 16 4.90 -5.03 -8.30
N GLY A 17 3.93 -4.14 -8.49
CA GLY A 17 4.01 -2.73 -8.18
C GLY A 17 4.29 -2.50 -6.69
N THR A 18 3.48 -3.09 -5.81
CA THR A 18 3.68 -3.01 -4.34
C THR A 18 5.05 -3.54 -3.91
N HIS A 19 5.49 -4.68 -4.46
CA HIS A 19 6.81 -5.22 -4.18
C HIS A 19 7.94 -4.28 -4.64
N THR A 20 7.79 -3.66 -5.82
CA THR A 20 8.77 -2.70 -6.37
C THR A 20 8.86 -1.43 -5.53
N VAL A 21 7.71 -0.88 -5.11
CA VAL A 21 7.65 0.29 -4.21
C VAL A 21 8.32 -0.03 -2.88
N ARG A 22 7.91 -1.12 -2.23
CA ARG A 22 8.46 -1.53 -0.93
C ARG A 22 9.97 -1.71 -0.99
N THR A 23 10.47 -2.49 -1.94
CA THR A 23 11.91 -2.77 -2.06
C THR A 23 12.70 -1.54 -2.49
N GLY A 24 12.14 -0.69 -3.35
CA GLY A 24 12.73 0.59 -3.73
C GLY A 24 12.89 1.52 -2.53
N ILE A 25 11.82 1.71 -1.76
CA ILE A 25 11.82 2.56 -0.56
C ILE A 25 12.80 2.03 0.49
N LEU A 26 12.79 0.72 0.78
CA LEU A 26 13.74 0.14 1.74
C LEU A 26 15.20 0.33 1.30
N ARG A 27 15.50 0.26 0.00
CA ARG A 27 16.85 0.49 -0.52
C ARG A 27 17.29 1.95 -0.51
N VAL A 28 16.36 2.89 -0.61
CA VAL A 28 16.66 4.33 -0.59
C VAL A 28 16.72 4.85 0.84
N LEU A 29 15.70 4.53 1.64
CA LEU A 29 15.48 5.11 2.96
C LEU A 29 15.90 4.18 4.11
N GLY A 30 16.37 2.95 3.87
CA GLY A 30 16.63 1.99 4.95
C GLY A 30 17.47 2.51 6.12
N ALA A 31 18.57 3.21 5.84
CA ALA A 31 19.40 3.84 6.87
C ALA A 31 18.69 5.04 7.54
N SER A 32 18.07 5.91 6.75
CA SER A 32 17.32 7.08 7.25
C SER A 32 16.10 6.69 8.09
N LEU A 33 15.42 5.60 7.76
CA LEU A 33 14.30 5.06 8.55
C LEU A 33 14.80 4.69 9.95
N ARG A 34 15.97 4.06 10.06
CA ARG A 34 16.57 3.72 11.36
C ARG A 34 16.88 4.96 12.20
N GLU A 35 17.42 6.02 11.60
CA GLU A 35 17.70 7.27 12.30
C GLU A 35 16.42 8.00 12.74
N VAL A 36 15.44 8.11 11.84
CA VAL A 36 14.14 8.74 12.14
C VAL A 36 13.45 7.99 13.27
N LEU A 37 13.38 6.65 13.18
CA LEU A 37 12.79 5.79 14.21
C LEU A 37 13.51 5.95 15.56
N ALA A 38 14.85 5.95 15.57
CA ALA A 38 15.63 6.15 16.79
C ALA A 38 15.42 7.54 17.41
N SER A 39 15.18 8.57 16.60
CA SER A 39 14.89 9.92 17.10
C SER A 39 13.47 10.08 17.66
N SER A 40 12.51 9.29 17.13
CA SER A 40 11.09 9.35 17.49
C SER A 40 10.76 8.72 18.85
N VAL A 41 11.73 8.06 19.51
CA VAL A 41 11.57 7.48 20.85
C VAL A 41 11.18 8.52 21.91
N LYS A 42 11.62 9.77 21.73
CA LYS A 42 11.59 10.80 22.79
C LYS A 42 10.19 11.32 23.13
N LYS A 43 9.21 11.23 22.21
CA LYS A 43 7.83 11.69 22.47
C LYS A 43 6.80 10.75 21.81
N PRO A 44 5.68 10.45 22.49
CA PRO A 44 4.64 9.56 21.96
C PRO A 44 4.04 10.06 20.65
N LEU A 45 3.84 11.38 20.49
CA LEU A 45 3.36 11.96 19.23
C LEU A 45 4.33 11.73 18.06
N TRP A 46 5.63 11.85 18.28
CA TRP A 46 6.64 11.58 17.24
C TRP A 46 6.72 10.09 16.89
N ALA A 47 6.48 9.20 17.85
CA ALA A 47 6.37 7.77 17.59
C ALA A 47 5.14 7.44 16.71
N PHE A 48 3.99 8.05 17.00
CA PHE A 48 2.79 7.90 16.18
C PHE A 48 3.00 8.40 14.74
N VAL A 49 3.47 9.64 14.59
CA VAL A 49 3.72 10.25 13.26
C VAL A 49 4.77 9.47 12.47
N SER A 50 5.83 8.99 13.13
CA SER A 50 6.81 8.12 12.49
C SER A 50 6.19 6.79 12.08
N GLY A 51 5.28 6.21 12.86
CA GLY A 51 4.51 5.02 12.48
C GLY A 51 3.69 5.25 11.22
N VAL A 52 2.94 6.36 11.17
CA VAL A 52 2.17 6.79 10.00
C VAL A 52 3.09 6.92 8.79
N GLY A 53 4.19 7.66 8.90
CA GLY A 53 5.11 7.89 7.78
C GLY A 53 5.78 6.61 7.29
N VAL A 54 6.35 5.81 8.19
CA VAL A 54 7.03 4.56 7.85
C VAL A 54 6.07 3.57 7.20
N SER A 55 4.86 3.41 7.74
CA SER A 55 3.91 2.45 7.18
C SER A 55 3.24 2.95 5.91
N SER A 56 3.00 4.26 5.77
CA SER A 56 2.54 4.85 4.51
C SER A 56 3.56 4.62 3.39
N LEU A 57 4.85 4.77 3.68
CA LEU A 57 5.92 4.52 2.71
C LEU A 57 6.07 3.03 2.40
N LEU A 58 6.13 2.17 3.41
CA LEU A 58 6.30 0.73 3.21
C LEU A 58 5.02 0.00 2.75
N GLN A 59 3.87 0.67 2.87
CA GLN A 59 2.52 0.17 2.61
C GLN A 59 2.22 -1.18 3.28
N SER A 60 2.82 -1.43 4.43
CA SER A 60 2.62 -2.68 5.15
C SER A 60 2.91 -2.51 6.63
N SER A 61 1.85 -2.62 7.42
CA SER A 61 1.93 -2.64 8.88
C SER A 61 2.74 -3.84 9.37
N THR A 62 2.70 -5.00 8.69
CA THR A 62 3.55 -6.16 9.05
C THR A 62 5.04 -5.87 8.91
N ALA A 63 5.46 -5.21 7.81
CA ALA A 63 6.85 -4.82 7.64
C ALA A 63 7.28 -3.79 8.70
N THR A 64 6.41 -2.82 8.99
CA THR A 64 6.64 -1.85 10.07
C THR A 64 6.75 -2.55 11.43
N CYS A 65 5.90 -3.53 11.73
CA CYS A 65 5.94 -4.32 12.96
C CYS A 65 7.26 -5.06 13.14
N LEU A 66 7.77 -5.72 12.09
CA LEU A 66 9.08 -6.39 12.15
C LEU A 66 10.24 -5.41 12.43
N ILE A 67 10.18 -4.21 11.84
CA ILE A 67 11.17 -3.17 12.09
C ILE A 67 11.07 -2.70 13.54
N VAL A 68 9.89 -2.35 14.02
CA VAL A 68 9.67 -1.86 15.38
C VAL A 68 9.99 -2.92 16.42
N SER A 69 9.63 -4.19 16.21
CA SER A 69 9.98 -5.29 17.12
C SER A 69 11.49 -5.50 17.19
N SER A 70 12.22 -5.31 16.09
CA SER A 70 13.69 -5.33 16.09
C SER A 70 14.28 -4.22 16.96
N PHE A 71 13.69 -3.02 16.95
CA PHE A 71 14.12 -1.92 17.81
C PHE A 71 13.76 -2.12 19.29
N VAL A 72 12.59 -2.72 19.58
CA VAL A 72 12.23 -3.13 20.94
C VAL A 72 13.20 -4.19 21.45
N GLY A 73 13.54 -5.19 20.64
CA GLY A 73 14.52 -6.23 20.98
C GLY A 73 15.94 -5.71 21.21
N GLN A 74 16.31 -4.59 20.57
CA GLN A 74 17.57 -3.88 20.79
C GLN A 74 17.53 -2.93 22.01
N GLY A 75 16.40 -2.82 22.72
CA GLY A 75 16.23 -1.91 23.85
C GLY A 75 16.12 -0.43 23.47
N ILE A 76 15.91 -0.11 22.19
CA ILE A 76 15.83 1.27 21.68
C ILE A 76 14.43 1.85 21.91
N PHE A 77 13.38 1.03 21.82
CA PHE A 77 12.00 1.43 22.11
C PHE A 77 11.49 0.76 23.38
N LEU A 78 10.74 1.52 24.18
CA LEU A 78 9.83 0.95 25.17
C LEU A 78 8.62 0.31 24.47
N THR A 79 8.06 -0.74 25.06
CA THR A 79 6.85 -1.41 24.56
C THR A 79 5.69 -0.44 24.34
N SER A 80 5.52 0.54 25.23
CA SER A 80 4.48 1.58 25.09
C SER A 80 4.69 2.43 23.82
N THR A 81 5.92 2.86 23.55
CA THR A 81 6.26 3.63 22.33
C THR A 81 6.04 2.81 21.07
N ALA A 82 6.37 1.52 21.11
CA ALA A 82 6.15 0.60 20.00
C ALA A 82 4.66 0.43 19.67
N LEU A 83 3.79 0.30 20.68
CA LEU A 83 2.34 0.24 20.49
C LEU A 83 1.79 1.51 19.85
N ILE A 84 2.24 2.69 20.30
CA ILE A 84 1.84 3.98 19.73
C ILE A 84 2.28 4.09 18.27
N MET A 85 3.48 3.59 17.95
CA MET A 85 3.98 3.55 16.58
C MET A 85 3.19 2.57 15.71
N MET A 86 2.78 1.41 16.23
CA MET A 86 1.91 0.47 15.52
C MET A 86 0.53 1.07 15.24
N LEU A 87 -0.06 1.77 16.22
CA LEU A 87 -1.31 2.51 15.99
C LEU A 87 -1.17 3.51 14.84
N GLY A 88 -0.05 4.23 14.78
CA GLY A 88 0.27 5.11 13.66
C GLY A 88 0.45 4.34 12.35
N ALA A 89 1.06 3.16 12.38
CA ALA A 89 1.28 2.34 11.20
C ALA A 89 -0.04 1.90 10.54
N ASP A 90 -1.02 1.47 11.34
CA ASP A 90 -2.34 1.08 10.83
C ASP A 90 -3.13 2.26 10.25
N VAL A 91 -2.96 3.45 10.83
CA VAL A 91 -3.48 4.70 10.24
C VAL A 91 -2.78 5.02 8.92
N GLY A 92 -1.46 4.81 8.83
CA GLY A 92 -0.69 5.04 7.62
C GLY A 92 -1.08 4.13 6.45
N THR A 93 -1.30 2.84 6.70
CA THR A 93 -1.79 1.91 5.66
C THR A 93 -3.18 2.29 5.19
N SER A 94 -4.06 2.68 6.12
CA SER A 94 -5.43 3.15 5.81
C SER A 94 -5.42 4.44 4.99
N LEU A 95 -4.51 5.37 5.31
CA LEU A 95 -4.33 6.62 4.56
C LEU A 95 -3.90 6.34 3.12
N MET A 96 -2.97 5.42 2.91
CA MET A 96 -2.57 5.01 1.56
C MET A 96 -3.71 4.33 0.78
N ALA A 97 -4.51 3.50 1.45
CA ALA A 97 -5.71 2.92 0.84
C ALA A 97 -6.72 4.01 0.42
N LEU A 98 -6.93 5.03 1.28
CA LEU A 98 -7.77 6.18 0.95
C LEU A 98 -7.20 6.97 -0.23
N MET A 99 -5.88 7.20 -0.26
CA MET A 99 -5.23 7.90 -1.36
C MET A 99 -5.43 7.20 -2.70
N PHE A 100 -5.35 5.87 -2.72
CA PHE A 100 -5.59 5.07 -3.91
C PHE A 100 -7.07 4.94 -4.32
N SER A 101 -7.99 5.24 -3.40
CA SER A 101 -9.42 5.29 -3.69
C SER A 101 -9.81 6.51 -4.52
N PHE A 102 -9.02 7.59 -4.46
CA PHE A 102 -9.21 8.74 -5.34
C PHE A 102 -8.88 8.37 -6.79
N ASP A 103 -9.51 9.07 -7.74
CA ASP A 103 -9.28 8.83 -9.17
C ASP A 103 -7.89 9.36 -9.60
N LEU A 104 -6.88 8.51 -9.42
CA LEU A 104 -5.48 8.74 -9.79
C LEU A 104 -5.17 8.24 -11.21
N SER A 105 -6.20 7.98 -12.03
CA SER A 105 -6.03 7.39 -13.36
C SER A 105 -5.14 8.25 -14.27
N TRP A 106 -5.21 9.58 -14.15
CA TRP A 106 -4.38 10.52 -14.89
C TRP A 106 -2.92 10.57 -14.40
N LEU A 107 -2.69 10.27 -13.12
CA LEU A 107 -1.38 10.32 -12.50
C LEU A 107 -0.54 9.08 -12.81
N SER A 108 -1.20 7.94 -13.00
CA SER A 108 -0.58 6.65 -13.34
C SER A 108 0.37 6.72 -14.55
N PRO A 109 -0.07 7.12 -15.76
CA PRO A 109 0.80 7.14 -16.94
C PRO A 109 1.95 8.13 -16.78
N LEU A 110 1.73 9.25 -16.09
CA LEU A 110 2.76 10.25 -15.82
C LEU A 110 3.86 9.67 -14.91
N LEU A 111 3.47 9.00 -13.80
CA LEU A 111 4.39 8.31 -12.89
C LEU A 111 5.21 7.25 -13.60
N ILE A 112 4.61 6.47 -14.50
CA ILE A 112 5.31 5.43 -15.28
C ILE A 112 6.33 6.08 -16.23
N VAL A 113 5.92 7.05 -17.04
CA VAL A 113 6.79 7.68 -18.05
C VAL A 113 7.97 8.37 -17.38
N VAL A 114 7.71 9.20 -16.38
CA VAL A 114 8.77 9.91 -15.64
C VAL A 114 9.64 8.91 -14.87
N GLY A 115 9.04 7.93 -14.21
CA GLY A 115 9.76 6.91 -13.45
C GLY A 115 10.71 6.10 -14.32
N VAL A 116 10.26 5.64 -15.50
CA VAL A 116 11.09 4.91 -16.46
C VAL A 116 12.19 5.79 -17.02
N ALA A 117 11.88 7.03 -17.42
CA ALA A 117 12.88 7.95 -17.96
C ALA A 117 14.00 8.22 -16.93
N VAL A 118 13.64 8.50 -15.68
CA VAL A 118 14.60 8.74 -14.59
C VAL A 118 15.38 7.47 -14.25
N PHE A 119 14.71 6.31 -14.20
CA PHE A 119 15.35 5.03 -13.92
C PHE A 119 16.39 4.67 -14.97
N VAL A 120 16.04 4.77 -16.26
CA VAL A 120 16.94 4.44 -17.38
C VAL A 120 18.12 5.41 -17.45
N ALA A 121 17.89 6.70 -17.20
CA ALA A 121 18.95 7.72 -17.24
C ALA A 121 19.95 7.60 -16.06
N ASN A 122 19.52 7.12 -14.90
CA ASN A 122 20.31 7.19 -13.65
C ASN A 122 20.39 5.86 -12.89
N GLN A 123 20.56 4.73 -13.59
CA GLN A 123 20.46 3.37 -13.01
C GLN A 123 21.33 3.13 -11.77
N ASN A 124 22.52 3.75 -11.69
CA ASN A 124 23.45 3.59 -10.56
C ASN A 124 23.26 4.62 -9.45
N ASN A 125 22.50 5.69 -9.68
CA ASN A 125 22.35 6.81 -8.76
C ASN A 125 21.10 6.69 -7.89
N THR A 126 21.08 7.41 -6.77
CA THR A 126 19.92 7.47 -5.86
C THR A 126 18.65 7.96 -6.60
N LEU A 127 18.81 8.84 -7.58
CA LEU A 127 17.72 9.30 -8.46
C LEU A 127 17.06 8.15 -9.25
N GLY A 128 17.83 7.21 -9.81
CA GLY A 128 17.26 6.04 -10.50
C GLY A 128 16.51 5.10 -9.56
N ARG A 129 16.91 5.03 -8.29
CA ARG A 129 16.19 4.25 -7.26
C ARG A 129 14.82 4.87 -6.95
N TRP A 130 14.73 6.20 -6.87
CA TRP A 130 13.46 6.91 -6.80
C TRP A 130 12.62 6.72 -8.07
N GLY A 131 13.26 6.66 -9.24
CA GLY A 131 12.62 6.27 -10.50
C GLY A 131 11.91 4.92 -10.40
N ARG A 132 12.55 3.88 -9.82
CA ARG A 132 11.90 2.57 -9.57
C ARG A 132 10.68 2.68 -8.66
N VAL A 133 10.74 3.50 -7.61
CA VAL A 133 9.59 3.72 -6.71
C VAL A 133 8.43 4.38 -7.48
N ALA A 134 8.72 5.38 -8.30
CA ALA A 134 7.72 6.04 -9.15
C ALA A 134 7.07 5.07 -10.16
N ILE A 135 7.86 4.20 -10.80
CA ILE A 135 7.36 3.13 -11.68
C ILE A 135 6.41 2.22 -10.90
N GLY A 136 6.81 1.76 -9.71
CA GLY A 136 5.99 0.91 -8.87
C GLY A 136 4.64 1.55 -8.52
N LEU A 137 4.64 2.83 -8.10
CA LEU A 137 3.41 3.57 -7.82
C LEU A 137 2.52 3.76 -9.06
N GLY A 138 3.14 4.01 -10.22
CA GLY A 138 2.45 4.09 -11.51
C GLY A 138 1.79 2.76 -11.92
N LEU A 139 2.50 1.64 -11.73
CA LEU A 139 1.97 0.30 -11.99
C LEU A 139 0.84 -0.07 -11.03
N MET A 140 0.95 0.30 -9.75
CA MET A 140 -0.12 0.06 -8.76
C MET A 140 -1.40 0.80 -9.11
N THR A 141 -1.30 2.08 -9.45
CA THR A 141 -2.46 2.90 -9.85
C THR A 141 -3.08 2.40 -11.15
N LEU A 142 -2.27 2.00 -12.14
CA LEU A 142 -2.76 1.37 -13.38
C LEU A 142 -3.50 0.06 -13.08
N ALA A 143 -2.90 -0.79 -12.25
CA ALA A 143 -3.48 -2.07 -11.89
C ALA A 143 -4.83 -1.92 -11.17
N LEU A 144 -4.95 -0.95 -10.24
CA LEU A 144 -6.22 -0.65 -9.58
C LEU A 144 -7.29 -0.21 -10.59
N HIS A 145 -6.93 0.64 -11.55
CA HIS A 145 -7.84 1.05 -12.62
C HIS A 145 -8.32 -0.15 -13.44
N LEU A 146 -7.40 -1.02 -13.87
CA LEU A 146 -7.73 -2.25 -14.61
C LEU A 146 -8.61 -3.22 -13.80
N ILE A 147 -8.39 -3.35 -12.49
CA ILE A 147 -9.24 -4.16 -11.60
C ILE A 147 -10.66 -3.59 -11.58
N VAL A 148 -10.80 -2.27 -11.40
CA VAL A 148 -12.11 -1.61 -11.39
C VAL A 148 -12.84 -1.82 -12.72
N GLU A 149 -12.15 -1.63 -13.84
CA GLU A 149 -12.73 -1.85 -15.18
C GLU A 149 -13.12 -3.30 -15.43
N ALA A 150 -12.27 -4.26 -15.05
CA ALA A 150 -12.57 -5.69 -15.18
C ALA A 150 -13.72 -6.15 -14.27
N THR A 151 -13.96 -5.43 -13.17
CA THR A 151 -15.01 -5.74 -12.19
C THR A 151 -16.37 -5.16 -12.59
N LYS A 152 -16.43 -4.03 -13.32
CA LYS A 152 -17.69 -3.40 -13.81
C LYS A 152 -18.71 -4.40 -14.42
N PRO A 153 -18.33 -5.29 -15.37
CA PRO A 153 -19.30 -6.22 -15.96
C PRO A 153 -19.76 -7.32 -15.00
N ILE A 154 -18.98 -7.63 -13.95
CA ILE A 154 -19.34 -8.61 -12.92
C ILE A 154 -20.42 -8.01 -12.02
N THR A 155 -20.29 -6.74 -11.64
CA THR A 155 -21.27 -6.03 -10.81
C THR A 155 -22.57 -5.70 -11.54
N GLN A 156 -22.53 -5.52 -12.87
CA GLN A 156 -23.72 -5.20 -13.68
C GLN A 156 -24.43 -6.43 -14.28
N SER A 157 -23.92 -7.65 -14.06
CA SER A 157 -24.61 -8.86 -14.48
C SER A 157 -25.87 -9.08 -13.64
N TYR A 158 -26.95 -9.47 -14.31
CA TYR A 158 -28.34 -9.61 -13.81
C TYR A 158 -28.49 -10.45 -12.51
N GLY A 159 -27.46 -11.20 -12.08
CA GLY A 159 -27.45 -11.98 -10.84
C GLY A 159 -27.18 -11.20 -9.55
N MET A 160 -26.46 -10.07 -9.61
CA MET A 160 -26.12 -9.30 -8.39
C MET A 160 -27.33 -8.55 -7.82
N HIS A 161 -28.22 -8.05 -8.67
CA HIS A 161 -29.48 -7.43 -8.25
C HIS A 161 -30.45 -8.44 -7.61
N VAL A 162 -30.45 -9.71 -8.05
CA VAL A 162 -31.25 -10.77 -7.43
C VAL A 162 -30.69 -11.13 -6.06
N VAL A 163 -29.38 -11.31 -5.92
CA VAL A 163 -28.74 -11.57 -4.61
C VAL A 163 -28.93 -10.40 -3.63
N LEU A 164 -28.78 -9.14 -4.09
CA LEU A 164 -29.01 -7.94 -3.29
C LEU A 164 -30.49 -7.69 -2.94
N SER A 165 -31.43 -8.24 -3.71
CA SER A 165 -32.88 -8.17 -3.41
C SER A 165 -33.35 -9.25 -2.44
N VAL A 166 -32.59 -10.36 -2.31
CA VAL A 166 -32.85 -11.44 -1.33
C VAL A 166 -32.17 -11.16 0.02
N LEU A 167 -31.06 -10.41 0.01
CA LEU A 167 -30.30 -10.03 1.21
C LEU A 167 -31.06 -9.25 2.31
N PRO A 168 -32.08 -8.39 2.04
CA PRO A 168 -32.73 -7.60 3.08
C PRO A 168 -33.63 -8.42 4.02
N ASN A 169 -34.05 -9.63 3.63
CA ASN A 169 -35.10 -10.37 4.34
C ASN A 169 -34.60 -11.44 5.32
N ASP A 170 -33.30 -11.78 5.34
CA ASP A 170 -32.77 -12.80 6.25
C ASP A 170 -31.48 -12.36 6.97
N PRO A 171 -31.56 -11.95 8.26
CA PRO A 171 -30.40 -11.49 9.03
C PRO A 171 -29.33 -12.59 9.23
N VAL A 172 -29.71 -13.87 9.13
CA VAL A 172 -28.78 -15.00 9.24
C VAL A 172 -27.82 -15.06 8.04
N ILE A 173 -28.30 -14.76 6.83
CA ILE A 173 -27.49 -14.77 5.62
C ILE A 173 -26.51 -13.58 5.60
N LEU A 174 -26.93 -12.43 6.14
CA LEU A 174 -26.07 -11.25 6.28
C LEU A 174 -24.89 -11.49 7.23
N ILE A 175 -25.11 -12.21 8.34
CA ILE A 175 -24.04 -12.55 9.29
C ILE A 175 -23.07 -13.56 8.68
N LEU A 176 -23.55 -14.50 7.87
CA LEU A 176 -22.72 -15.55 7.25
C LEU A 176 -21.88 -15.06 6.07
N ILE A 177 -22.32 -14.01 5.37
CA ILE A 177 -21.60 -13.40 4.25
C ILE A 177 -20.70 -12.25 4.73
N GLY A 178 -21.07 -11.57 5.81
CA GLY A 178 -20.32 -10.45 6.38
C GLY A 178 -19.23 -10.84 7.39
N ALA A 179 -19.22 -12.09 7.87
CA ALA A 179 -18.18 -12.66 8.73
C ALA A 179 -17.13 -13.40 7.89
#